data_AF-A0A2E8CPA0-F1
#
_entry.id   AF-A0A2E8CPA0-F1
#
_cell.length_a   1.000
_cell.length_b   1.000
_cell.length_c   1.000
_cell.angle_alpha   90.00
_cell.angle_beta   90.00
_cell.angle_gamma   90.00
#
_symmetry.space_group_name_H-M   'P 1'
#
loop_
_entity.id
_entity.type
_entity.pdbx_description
1 polymer ?
#
loop_
_entity_poly.entity_id
_entity_poly.type
_entity_poly.pdbx_seq_one_letter_code
_entity_poly.pdbx_strand_id
1 'polypeptide(L)'
;MKMLSLRCLCVTLSLTLSSTGSLIITGVFDGPLPGGDPKGVELFATTDITDLAEFALGVANNGGGTDGVETVLPSQALSSGSFFFVATEDQDFAQWFGNAPGHVGGNGINHNGDDAIELFWDSTGSFAGDEVVIDIFGDIDVDGTGTSWDTVDGWAYRNNGVLANGGTFDANNWTFSGPNAWDGDDNFDGGSDNGTNLTATPSFPVGTFQIPEPSSTLLGAIGLGFLCFLRRKSYC
;
A
#
# COMPACT_ATOMS: atom_id res chain seq x y z
N MET A 1 -49.50 40.99 13.61
CA MET A 1 -48.74 39.80 14.06
C MET A 1 -47.91 39.29 12.90
N LYS A 2 -46.59 39.56 12.87
CA LYS A 2 -45.68 39.05 11.85
C LYS A 2 -45.01 37.80 12.41
N MET A 3 -45.31 36.64 11.86
CA MET A 3 -44.64 35.39 12.21
C MET A 3 -43.23 35.41 11.61
N LEU A 4 -42.20 35.42 12.46
CA LEU A 4 -40.83 35.17 12.04
C LEU A 4 -40.68 33.67 11.74
N SER A 5 -40.39 33.34 10.49
CA SER A 5 -40.01 31.99 10.07
C SER A 5 -38.55 31.74 10.48
N LEU A 6 -38.36 30.83 11.43
CA LEU A 6 -37.04 30.37 11.85
C LEU A 6 -36.56 29.32 10.83
N ARG A 7 -35.66 29.72 9.94
CA ARG A 7 -34.99 28.77 9.04
C ARG A 7 -33.84 28.11 9.81
N CYS A 8 -34.02 26.84 10.15
CA CYS A 8 -32.96 26.01 10.69
C CYS A 8 -31.97 25.72 9.56
N LEU A 9 -30.81 26.39 9.61
CA LEU A 9 -29.66 26.06 8.77
C LEU A 9 -29.02 24.80 9.35
N CYS A 10 -29.31 23.65 8.76
CA CYS A 10 -28.61 22.40 9.08
C CYS A 10 -27.23 22.47 8.43
N VAL A 11 -26.21 22.89 9.20
CA VAL A 11 -24.82 22.79 8.79
C VAL A 11 -24.40 21.34 9.03
N THR A 12 -24.26 20.56 7.96
CA THR A 12 -23.61 19.25 8.01
C THR A 12 -22.13 19.48 8.21
N LEU A 13 -21.66 19.29 9.44
CA LEU A 13 -20.23 19.19 9.73
C LEU A 13 -19.76 17.83 9.20
N SER A 14 -19.23 17.81 7.98
CA SER A 14 -18.48 16.66 7.48
C SER A 14 -17.22 16.54 8.33
N LEU A 15 -17.21 15.60 9.28
CA LEU A 15 -15.94 15.15 9.86
C LEU A 15 -15.19 14.45 8.73
N THR A 16 -14.18 15.09 8.17
CA THR A 16 -13.16 14.38 7.42
C THR A 16 -12.44 13.49 8.44
N LEU A 17 -12.73 12.19 8.42
CA LEU A 17 -11.80 11.25 9.05
C LEU A 17 -10.49 11.42 8.30
N SER A 18 -9.42 11.73 9.02
CA SER A 18 -8.08 11.71 8.45
C SER A 18 -7.87 10.32 7.85
N SER A 19 -7.63 10.25 6.54
CA SER A 19 -7.40 9.01 5.82
C SER A 19 -5.98 8.47 6.05
N THR A 20 -5.25 8.99 7.04
CA THR A 20 -3.90 8.55 7.38
C THR A 20 -3.92 7.03 7.60
N GLY A 21 -3.40 6.30 6.63
CA GLY A 21 -3.38 4.84 6.59
C GLY A 21 -4.64 4.13 6.07
N SER A 22 -5.57 4.82 5.39
CA SER A 22 -6.65 4.17 4.63
C SER A 22 -6.13 3.44 3.39
N LEU A 23 -4.98 3.86 2.88
CA LEU A 23 -4.21 3.24 1.81
C LEU A 23 -2.77 3.05 2.32
N ILE A 24 -2.16 1.90 2.05
CA ILE A 24 -0.79 1.57 2.45
C ILE A 24 -0.06 0.87 1.32
N ILE A 25 1.27 0.97 1.31
CA ILE A 25 2.15 0.25 0.39
C ILE A 25 2.35 -1.17 0.95
N THR A 26 1.89 -2.19 0.25
CA THR A 26 2.06 -3.61 0.66
C THR A 26 3.13 -4.33 -0.14
N GLY A 27 3.52 -3.86 -1.30
CA GLY A 27 4.66 -4.38 -2.02
C GLY A 27 5.31 -3.37 -2.94
N VAL A 28 6.60 -3.59 -3.21
CA VAL A 28 7.43 -2.84 -4.15
C VAL A 28 8.17 -3.86 -5.00
N PHE A 29 8.24 -3.65 -6.32
CA PHE A 29 8.85 -4.61 -7.24
C PHE A 29 9.65 -3.91 -8.35
N ASP A 30 10.80 -4.47 -8.67
CA ASP A 30 11.70 -4.07 -9.75
C ASP A 30 11.89 -5.29 -10.67
N GLY A 31 11.24 -5.25 -11.84
CA GLY A 31 11.05 -6.42 -12.68
C GLY A 31 12.28 -6.77 -13.52
N PRO A 32 12.40 -8.04 -13.96
CA PRO A 32 13.59 -8.49 -14.68
C PRO A 32 13.46 -8.33 -16.21
N LEU A 33 12.30 -7.91 -16.74
CA LEU A 33 12.11 -7.83 -18.20
C LEU A 33 12.97 -6.69 -18.79
N PRO A 34 13.25 -6.71 -20.11
CA PRO A 34 14.15 -5.75 -20.72
C PRO A 34 13.77 -4.29 -20.43
N GLY A 35 14.63 -3.57 -19.70
CA GLY A 35 14.32 -2.24 -19.16
C GLY A 35 14.33 -2.19 -17.63
N GLY A 36 14.36 -3.35 -16.98
CA GLY A 36 14.11 -3.49 -15.53
C GLY A 36 12.61 -3.48 -15.22
N ASP A 37 11.78 -3.91 -16.16
CA ASP A 37 10.32 -3.78 -16.09
C ASP A 37 9.64 -5.10 -15.69
N PRO A 38 8.43 -5.05 -15.11
CA PRO A 38 7.75 -3.84 -14.64
C PRO A 38 8.32 -3.31 -13.33
N LYS A 39 8.22 -2.00 -13.11
CA LYS A 39 8.55 -1.36 -11.82
C LYS A 39 7.28 -0.81 -11.19
N GLY A 40 7.19 -0.85 -9.86
CA GLY A 40 6.06 -0.22 -9.19
C GLY A 40 5.70 -0.80 -7.83
N VAL A 41 4.44 -0.59 -7.45
CA VAL A 41 3.93 -0.89 -6.12
C VAL A 41 2.57 -1.58 -6.12
N GLU A 42 2.37 -2.41 -5.11
CA GLU A 42 1.07 -2.89 -4.67
C GLU A 42 0.60 -2.04 -3.49
N LEU A 43 -0.61 -1.52 -3.59
CA LEU A 43 -1.29 -0.77 -2.54
C LEU A 43 -2.47 -1.58 -1.98
N PHE A 44 -2.79 -1.36 -0.72
CA PHE A 44 -3.93 -2.01 -0.04
C PHE A 44 -4.82 -1.00 0.69
N ALA A 45 -6.12 -1.07 0.44
CA ALA A 45 -7.12 -0.25 1.12
C ALA A 45 -7.49 -0.85 2.48
N THR A 46 -7.07 -0.22 3.58
CA THR A 46 -7.44 -0.67 4.94
C THR A 46 -8.88 -0.31 5.30
N THR A 47 -9.44 0.72 4.66
CA THR A 47 -10.84 1.16 4.77
C THR A 47 -11.40 1.49 3.40
N ASP A 48 -12.71 1.72 3.30
CA ASP A 48 -13.30 2.21 2.04
C ASP A 48 -12.74 3.60 1.70
N ILE A 49 -12.29 3.77 0.47
CA ILE A 49 -11.77 5.01 -0.10
C ILE A 49 -12.77 5.52 -1.14
N THR A 50 -13.19 6.78 -0.98
CA THR A 50 -14.18 7.39 -1.88
C THR A 50 -13.56 7.79 -3.21
N ASP A 51 -12.34 8.35 -3.18
CA ASP A 51 -11.61 8.73 -4.39
C ASP A 51 -10.10 8.52 -4.19
N LEU A 52 -9.49 7.69 -5.03
CA LEU A 52 -8.04 7.48 -5.07
C LEU A 52 -7.29 8.73 -5.52
N ALA A 53 -7.92 9.70 -6.20
CA ALA A 53 -7.27 10.96 -6.58
C ALA A 53 -6.85 11.82 -5.37
N GLU A 54 -7.25 11.48 -4.15
CA GLU A 54 -6.72 12.06 -2.91
C GLU A 54 -5.33 11.52 -2.53
N PHE A 55 -4.81 10.53 -3.25
CA PHE A 55 -3.52 9.88 -3.00
C PHE A 55 -2.57 10.04 -4.19
N ALA A 56 -1.29 10.11 -3.87
CA ALA A 56 -0.23 10.18 -4.87
C ALA A 56 1.03 9.47 -4.40
N LEU A 57 1.88 9.09 -5.34
CA LEU A 57 3.18 8.48 -5.08
C LEU A 57 4.31 9.41 -5.50
N GLY A 58 5.46 9.22 -4.87
CA GLY A 58 6.75 9.79 -5.28
C GLY A 58 7.89 8.84 -4.95
N VAL A 59 8.97 8.95 -5.71
CA VAL A 59 10.20 8.17 -5.56
C VAL A 59 11.33 9.10 -5.11
N ALA A 60 11.98 8.78 -4.01
CA ALA A 60 13.19 9.48 -3.59
C ALA A 60 14.40 8.75 -4.18
N ASN A 61 14.78 9.14 -5.40
CA ASN A 61 15.82 8.43 -6.14
C ASN A 61 17.21 8.58 -5.50
N ASN A 62 17.92 7.47 -5.34
CA ASN A 62 19.32 7.38 -4.89
C ASN A 62 19.61 8.13 -3.58
N GLY A 63 18.65 8.15 -2.65
CA GLY A 63 18.82 8.82 -1.35
C GLY A 63 18.91 10.35 -1.44
N GLY A 64 18.34 10.96 -2.48
CA GLY A 64 18.35 12.41 -2.70
C GLY A 64 17.44 13.22 -1.76
N GLY A 65 16.64 12.55 -0.94
CA GLY A 65 15.48 13.11 -0.25
C GLY A 65 14.23 13.07 -1.12
N THR A 66 13.10 13.51 -0.56
CA THR A 66 11.82 13.58 -1.29
C THR A 66 11.88 14.58 -2.45
N ASP A 67 11.42 14.16 -3.63
CA ASP A 67 11.11 15.03 -4.78
C ASP A 67 9.63 15.48 -4.78
N GLY A 68 8.86 15.04 -3.77
CA GLY A 68 7.45 15.31 -3.60
C GLY A 68 6.55 14.38 -4.42
N VAL A 69 5.37 14.88 -4.76
CA VAL A 69 4.37 14.14 -5.53
C VAL A 69 4.77 14.04 -6.99
N GLU A 70 4.84 12.82 -7.52
CA GLU A 70 5.23 12.55 -8.91
C GLU A 70 4.12 11.92 -9.74
N THR A 71 3.27 11.09 -9.14
CA THR A 71 2.10 10.52 -9.82
C THR A 71 0.86 10.51 -8.93
N VAL A 72 -0.19 11.21 -9.37
CA VAL A 72 -1.50 11.21 -8.71
C VAL A 72 -2.29 9.99 -9.19
N LEU A 73 -2.92 9.28 -8.25
CA LEU A 73 -3.72 8.10 -8.58
C LEU A 73 -5.03 8.49 -9.32
N PRO A 74 -5.63 7.60 -10.12
CA PRO A 74 -6.80 7.94 -10.93
C PRO A 74 -8.04 8.16 -10.06
N SER A 75 -8.96 9.01 -10.52
CA SER A 75 -10.21 9.22 -9.80
C SER A 75 -11.12 8.00 -9.88
N GLN A 76 -11.18 7.25 -8.78
CA GLN A 76 -12.02 6.07 -8.60
C GLN A 76 -12.13 5.70 -7.12
N ALA A 77 -13.24 5.07 -6.73
CA ALA A 77 -13.37 4.48 -5.41
C ALA A 77 -12.56 3.17 -5.29
N LEU A 78 -12.11 2.84 -4.08
CA LEU A 78 -11.47 1.57 -3.76
C LEU A 78 -12.06 1.00 -2.45
N SER A 79 -12.61 -0.21 -2.49
CA SER A 79 -13.23 -0.82 -1.32
C SER A 79 -12.19 -1.34 -0.33
N SER A 80 -12.51 -1.31 0.97
CA SER A 80 -11.70 -1.94 2.02
C SER A 80 -11.38 -3.39 1.67
N GLY A 81 -10.13 -3.79 1.92
CA GLY A 81 -9.62 -5.13 1.59
C GLY A 81 -9.19 -5.30 0.14
N SER A 82 -9.30 -4.28 -0.70
CA SER A 82 -8.90 -4.35 -2.11
C SER A 82 -7.44 -3.97 -2.30
N PHE A 83 -6.81 -4.61 -3.29
CA PHE A 83 -5.49 -4.28 -3.79
C PHE A 83 -5.57 -3.38 -5.01
N PHE A 84 -4.57 -2.52 -5.19
CA PHE A 84 -4.44 -1.64 -6.34
C PHE A 84 -2.97 -1.55 -6.77
N PHE A 85 -2.69 -1.76 -8.04
CA PHE A 85 -1.33 -1.76 -8.57
C PHE A 85 -1.04 -0.48 -9.33
N VAL A 86 0.12 0.11 -9.09
CA VAL A 86 0.67 1.22 -9.86
C VAL A 86 1.99 0.75 -10.46
N ALA A 87 2.15 0.89 -11.77
CA ALA A 87 3.36 0.46 -12.46
C ALA A 87 3.85 1.50 -13.46
N THR A 88 5.09 1.36 -13.91
CA THR A 88 5.70 2.20 -14.94
C THR A 88 5.02 2.06 -16.30
N GLU A 89 4.57 0.86 -16.68
CA GLU A 89 3.92 0.58 -17.96
C GLU A 89 2.89 -0.56 -17.89
N ASP A 90 2.06 -0.66 -18.93
CA ASP A 90 1.00 -1.66 -19.02
C ASP A 90 1.48 -3.00 -19.60
N GLN A 91 2.33 -2.95 -20.63
CA GLN A 91 2.65 -4.13 -21.44
C GLN A 91 3.46 -5.17 -20.65
N ASP A 92 4.58 -4.75 -20.06
CA ASP A 92 5.49 -5.65 -19.36
C ASP A 92 4.94 -6.03 -17.98
N PHE A 93 4.16 -5.14 -17.35
CA PHE A 93 3.35 -5.48 -16.18
C PHE A 93 2.34 -6.58 -16.50
N ALA A 94 1.58 -6.44 -17.60
CA ALA A 94 0.60 -7.45 -18.01
C ALA A 94 1.24 -8.78 -18.41
N GLN A 95 2.45 -8.75 -18.97
CA GLN A 95 3.24 -9.95 -19.21
C GLN A 95 3.63 -10.63 -17.89
N TRP A 96 4.21 -9.87 -16.95
CA TRP A 96 4.77 -10.42 -15.73
C TRP A 96 3.70 -10.89 -14.73
N PHE A 97 2.66 -10.10 -14.51
CA PHE A 97 1.60 -10.36 -13.53
C PHE A 97 0.29 -10.90 -14.14
N GLY A 98 0.18 -10.93 -15.47
CA GLY A 98 -0.96 -11.51 -16.19
C GLY A 98 -2.20 -10.62 -16.31
N ASN A 99 -2.16 -9.38 -15.82
CA ASN A 99 -3.24 -8.39 -15.92
C ASN A 99 -2.64 -6.97 -16.02
N ALA A 100 -3.39 -6.01 -16.56
CA ALA A 100 -3.01 -4.59 -16.55
C ALA A 100 -2.94 -4.03 -15.10
N PRO A 101 -2.07 -3.03 -14.84
CA PRO A 101 -2.06 -2.34 -13.55
C PRO A 101 -3.33 -1.49 -13.40
N GLY A 102 -3.65 -1.12 -12.16
CA GLY A 102 -4.76 -0.19 -11.88
C GLY A 102 -4.46 1.24 -12.34
N HIS A 103 -3.17 1.60 -12.39
CA HIS A 103 -2.68 2.90 -12.87
C HIS A 103 -1.30 2.75 -13.50
N VAL A 104 -1.07 3.48 -14.60
CA VAL A 104 0.26 3.60 -15.22
C VAL A 104 0.85 4.94 -14.77
N GLY A 105 1.78 4.88 -13.80
CA GLY A 105 2.45 6.03 -13.23
C GLY A 105 3.61 6.55 -14.08
N GLY A 106 4.13 5.74 -15.01
CA GLY A 106 5.30 6.10 -15.83
C GLY A 106 6.49 6.47 -14.96
N ASN A 107 7.22 7.51 -15.36
CA ASN A 107 8.41 7.96 -14.64
C ASN A 107 8.16 8.31 -13.15
N GLY A 108 6.93 8.68 -12.76
CA GLY A 108 6.62 9.03 -11.37
C GLY A 108 6.53 7.84 -10.41
N ILE A 109 6.77 6.62 -10.90
CA ILE A 109 6.98 5.44 -10.05
C ILE A 109 8.21 4.64 -10.50
N ASN A 110 9.11 5.27 -11.26
CA ASN A 110 10.28 4.59 -11.80
C ASN A 110 11.42 4.57 -10.76
N HIS A 111 11.86 3.37 -10.40
CA HIS A 111 12.93 3.10 -9.45
C HIS A 111 13.78 1.92 -9.90
N ASN A 112 14.91 1.66 -9.26
CA ASN A 112 15.76 0.50 -9.56
C ASN A 112 15.96 -0.47 -8.39
N GLY A 113 14.94 -0.58 -7.53
CA GLY A 113 14.84 -1.62 -6.51
C GLY A 113 15.52 -1.28 -5.18
N ASP A 114 16.14 -0.10 -5.11
CA ASP A 114 16.86 0.44 -3.96
C ASP A 114 16.55 1.93 -3.70
N ASP A 115 15.44 2.43 -4.27
CA ASP A 115 14.91 3.78 -4.01
C ASP A 115 13.72 3.76 -3.04
N ALA A 116 13.60 4.80 -2.21
CA ALA A 116 12.46 4.91 -1.31
C ALA A 116 11.20 5.36 -2.07
N ILE A 117 10.04 4.84 -1.66
CA ILE A 117 8.73 5.15 -2.24
C ILE A 117 7.84 5.76 -1.17
N GLU A 118 7.33 6.96 -1.45
CA GLU A 118 6.45 7.73 -0.57
C GLU A 118 5.00 7.65 -1.05
N LEU A 119 4.06 7.46 -0.12
CA LEU A 119 2.63 7.59 -0.36
C LEU A 119 2.12 8.86 0.32
N PHE A 120 1.61 9.78 -0.50
CA PHE A 120 1.06 11.05 -0.08
C PHE A 120 -0.47 10.99 0.00
N TRP A 121 -1.05 11.80 0.87
CA TRP A 121 -2.48 12.09 0.88
C TRP A 121 -2.74 13.59 0.96
N ASP A 122 -3.72 14.03 0.19
CA ASP A 122 -4.32 15.36 0.24
C ASP A 122 -5.84 15.21 0.08
N SER A 123 -6.59 15.61 1.11
CA SER A 123 -8.07 15.58 1.11
C SER A 123 -8.74 16.31 -0.06
N THR A 124 -8.03 17.21 -0.74
CA THR A 124 -8.53 17.95 -1.90
C THR A 124 -8.14 17.32 -3.22
N GLY A 125 -7.19 16.37 -3.22
CA GLY A 125 -6.56 15.79 -4.40
C GLY A 125 -5.82 16.80 -5.28
N SER A 126 -5.49 17.98 -4.75
CA SER A 126 -4.86 19.05 -5.54
C SER A 126 -3.34 19.04 -5.48
N PHE A 127 -2.75 18.44 -4.43
CA PHE A 127 -1.30 18.33 -4.19
C PHE A 127 -0.60 19.68 -4.39
N ALA A 128 -1.15 20.71 -3.74
CA ALA A 128 -0.73 22.10 -3.90
C ALA A 128 0.12 22.61 -2.71
N GLY A 129 0.74 21.70 -1.94
CA GLY A 129 1.60 21.97 -0.79
C GLY A 129 0.97 21.67 0.58
N ASP A 130 -0.23 21.09 0.61
CA ASP A 130 -0.92 20.65 1.83
C ASP A 130 -0.85 19.12 2.02
N GLU A 131 -0.24 18.41 1.08
CA GLU A 131 -0.07 16.96 1.13
C GLU A 131 0.82 16.51 2.30
N VAL A 132 0.52 15.32 2.81
CA VAL A 132 1.30 14.68 3.87
C VAL A 132 1.72 13.28 3.45
N VAL A 133 2.94 12.89 3.80
CA VAL A 133 3.38 11.49 3.68
C VAL A 133 2.64 10.66 4.72
N ILE A 134 1.87 9.66 4.27
CA ILE A 134 1.11 8.78 5.15
C ILE A 134 1.76 7.40 5.30
N ASP A 135 2.61 7.00 4.36
CA ASP A 135 3.32 5.72 4.38
C ASP A 135 4.59 5.80 3.52
N ILE A 136 5.61 5.02 3.87
CA ILE A 136 6.87 4.97 3.13
C ILE A 136 7.47 3.56 3.08
N PHE A 137 8.12 3.23 1.97
CA PHE A 137 9.08 2.13 1.86
C PHE A 137 10.48 2.71 1.61
N GLY A 138 11.51 2.22 2.29
CA GLY A 138 12.87 2.75 2.18
C GLY A 138 13.11 4.04 2.99
N ASP A 139 14.36 4.51 3.00
CA ASP A 139 14.77 5.76 3.65
C ASP A 139 15.10 6.80 2.55
N ILE A 140 14.39 7.92 2.52
CA ILE A 140 14.51 8.93 1.45
C ILE A 140 15.91 9.55 1.36
N ASP A 141 16.69 9.53 2.44
CA ASP A 141 18.01 10.15 2.50
C ASP A 141 19.15 9.13 2.30
N VAL A 142 18.81 7.89 1.92
CA VAL A 142 19.76 6.79 1.78
C VAL A 142 19.58 6.09 0.44
N ASP A 143 20.68 6.00 -0.32
CA ASP A 143 20.82 5.07 -1.44
C ASP A 143 20.75 3.63 -0.88
N GLY A 144 19.73 2.89 -1.32
CA GLY A 144 19.41 1.56 -0.80
C GLY A 144 20.41 0.47 -1.20
N THR A 145 21.32 0.71 -2.14
CA THR A 145 22.30 -0.29 -2.60
C THR A 145 23.06 -0.92 -1.42
N GLY A 146 22.99 -2.25 -1.30
CA GLY A 146 23.66 -3.02 -0.24
C GLY A 146 23.06 -2.88 1.15
N THR A 147 21.93 -2.18 1.29
CA THR A 147 21.15 -2.13 2.55
C THR A 147 20.26 -3.38 2.68
N SER A 148 19.52 -3.48 3.79
CA SER A 148 18.58 -4.59 3.98
C SER A 148 17.35 -4.56 3.08
N TRP A 149 17.09 -3.44 2.42
CA TRP A 149 15.92 -3.23 1.56
C TRP A 149 16.27 -3.10 0.07
N ASP A 150 17.52 -3.40 -0.27
CA ASP A 150 17.98 -3.58 -1.65
C ASP A 150 17.28 -4.79 -2.28
N THR A 151 16.50 -4.51 -3.33
CA THR A 151 15.67 -5.47 -4.06
C THR A 151 15.71 -5.23 -5.56
N VAL A 152 16.85 -4.74 -6.08
CA VAL A 152 17.15 -4.68 -7.53
C VAL A 152 16.76 -6.02 -8.18
N ASP A 153 16.05 -5.99 -9.30
CA ASP A 153 15.57 -7.20 -10.00
C ASP A 153 14.89 -8.21 -9.03
N GLY A 154 13.95 -7.69 -8.24
CA GLY A 154 13.35 -8.39 -7.10
C GLY A 154 12.16 -7.64 -6.50
N TRP A 155 11.88 -7.92 -5.22
CA TRP A 155 10.74 -7.35 -4.53
C TRP A 155 10.87 -7.27 -3.01
N ALA A 156 10.10 -6.34 -2.44
CA ALA A 156 9.80 -6.25 -1.02
C ALA A 156 8.28 -6.39 -0.79
N TYR A 157 7.91 -7.05 0.32
CA TYR A 157 6.51 -7.24 0.69
C TYR A 157 6.29 -6.99 2.18
N ARG A 158 5.24 -6.24 2.51
CA ARG A 158 4.91 -5.84 3.87
C ARG A 158 4.42 -7.04 4.67
N ASN A 159 4.89 -7.16 5.91
CA ASN A 159 4.44 -8.19 6.83
C ASN A 159 2.98 -7.95 7.26
N ASN A 160 2.19 -9.03 7.29
CA ASN A 160 0.77 -8.96 7.66
C ASN A 160 0.52 -8.23 8.98
N GLY A 161 -0.52 -7.38 9.00
CA GLY A 161 -0.94 -6.62 10.16
C GLY A 161 -0.11 -5.37 10.46
N VAL A 162 0.97 -5.10 9.73
CA VAL A 162 1.69 -3.82 9.83
C VAL A 162 0.88 -2.75 9.10
N LEU A 163 0.47 -1.70 9.80
CA LEU A 163 -0.27 -0.56 9.24
C LEU A 163 0.67 0.56 8.79
N ALA A 164 0.11 1.63 8.22
CA ALA A 164 0.84 2.80 7.72
C ALA A 164 1.84 3.34 8.75
N ASN A 165 3.03 3.71 8.27
CA ASN A 165 4.14 4.11 9.15
C ASN A 165 4.35 5.62 9.26
N GLY A 166 3.51 6.43 8.60
CA GLY A 166 3.56 7.89 8.70
C GLY A 166 4.89 8.50 8.28
N GLY A 167 5.58 7.88 7.31
CA GLY A 167 6.87 8.36 6.80
C GLY A 167 8.10 7.88 7.59
N THR A 168 7.96 6.91 8.49
CA THR A 168 9.11 6.30 9.20
C THR A 168 9.32 4.85 8.79
N PHE A 169 10.37 4.58 8.02
CA PHE A 169 10.67 3.22 7.56
C PHE A 169 11.30 2.34 8.65
N ASP A 170 10.88 1.08 8.68
CA ASP A 170 11.50 0.02 9.50
C ASP A 170 11.51 -1.27 8.68
N ALA A 171 12.72 -1.72 8.30
CA ALA A 171 12.90 -2.93 7.50
C ALA A 171 12.36 -4.20 8.16
N ASN A 172 12.20 -4.24 9.50
CA ASN A 172 11.62 -5.40 10.19
C ASN A 172 10.12 -5.61 9.87
N ASN A 173 9.48 -4.60 9.30
CA ASN A 173 8.09 -4.67 8.86
C ASN A 173 7.91 -5.31 7.48
N TRP A 174 9.01 -5.77 6.85
CA TRP A 174 9.01 -6.25 5.48
C TRP A 174 9.71 -7.61 5.36
N THR A 175 9.34 -8.32 4.32
CA THR A 175 10.04 -9.49 3.79
C THR A 175 10.61 -9.12 2.43
N PHE A 176 11.86 -9.50 2.16
CA PHE A 176 12.58 -9.12 0.95
C PHE A 176 12.98 -10.36 0.17
N SER A 177 12.92 -10.30 -1.15
CA SER A 177 13.54 -11.31 -2.02
C SER A 177 15.07 -11.27 -1.96
N GLY A 178 15.62 -10.09 -1.64
CA GLY A 178 17.01 -9.73 -1.88
C GLY A 178 17.24 -9.27 -3.32
N PRO A 179 18.42 -8.69 -3.61
CA PRO A 179 18.77 -8.24 -4.95
C PRO A 179 18.99 -9.42 -5.89
N ASN A 180 18.73 -9.22 -7.18
CA ASN A 180 18.92 -10.17 -8.27
C ASN A 180 18.13 -11.47 -8.08
N ALA A 181 17.00 -11.39 -7.36
CA ALA A 181 16.19 -12.55 -7.03
C ALA A 181 15.41 -13.08 -8.24
N TRP A 182 15.22 -12.24 -9.25
CA TRP A 182 14.59 -12.57 -10.53
C TRP A 182 15.59 -12.65 -11.69
N ASP A 183 16.90 -12.62 -11.42
CA ASP A 183 17.92 -12.89 -12.44
C ASP A 183 17.72 -14.28 -13.09
N GLY A 184 17.75 -14.32 -14.41
CA GLY A 184 17.49 -15.53 -15.20
C GLY A 184 16.01 -15.79 -15.45
N ASP A 185 15.11 -15.08 -14.77
CA ASP A 185 13.72 -14.89 -15.20
C ASP A 185 13.60 -13.64 -16.11
N ASP A 186 14.72 -12.90 -16.29
CA ASP A 186 14.96 -11.93 -17.34
C ASP A 186 15.24 -12.64 -18.67
N ASN A 187 14.75 -12.09 -19.75
CA ASN A 187 14.83 -12.63 -21.10
C ASN A 187 16.25 -12.52 -21.71
N PHE A 188 17.32 -12.95 -21.01
CA PHE A 188 18.70 -12.74 -21.44
C PHE A 188 19.55 -14.02 -21.60
N ASP A 189 19.01 -15.08 -22.25
CA ASP A 189 19.83 -16.03 -23.04
C ASP A 189 18.99 -16.80 -24.11
N GLY A 190 18.38 -16.08 -25.04
CA GLY A 190 18.09 -16.62 -26.38
C GLY A 190 16.88 -17.57 -26.57
N GLY A 191 15.82 -17.53 -25.75
CA GLY A 191 14.66 -18.41 -25.99
C GLY A 191 13.34 -18.06 -25.32
N SER A 192 12.53 -17.25 -26.00
CA SER A 192 11.12 -16.86 -25.75
C SER A 192 10.81 -16.21 -24.39
N ASP A 193 10.56 -14.91 -24.48
CA ASP A 193 9.95 -13.96 -23.54
C ASP A 193 8.68 -14.49 -22.84
N ASN A 194 8.85 -15.24 -21.75
CA ASN A 194 7.70 -15.78 -21.00
C ASN A 194 7.95 -15.93 -19.49
N GLY A 195 8.95 -15.23 -18.95
CA GLY A 195 9.10 -15.06 -17.52
C GLY A 195 7.82 -14.41 -16.96
N THR A 196 7.28 -15.00 -15.90
CA THR A 196 6.13 -14.47 -15.19
C THR A 196 6.40 -14.55 -13.71
N ASN A 197 5.71 -13.72 -12.92
CA ASN A 197 5.76 -13.83 -11.48
C ASN A 197 5.37 -15.23 -10.97
N LEU A 198 4.52 -15.96 -11.71
CA LEU A 198 4.10 -17.33 -11.35
C LEU A 198 5.22 -18.37 -11.47
N THR A 199 6.21 -18.12 -12.34
CA THR A 199 7.36 -19.02 -12.55
C THR A 199 8.59 -18.57 -11.78
N ALA A 200 8.62 -17.31 -11.33
CA ALA A 200 9.73 -16.72 -10.60
C ALA A 200 9.95 -17.38 -9.23
N THR A 201 11.22 -17.46 -8.80
CA THR A 201 11.60 -18.05 -7.51
C THR A 201 12.60 -17.17 -6.75
N PRO A 202 12.17 -16.44 -5.69
CA PRO A 202 10.83 -16.42 -5.11
C PRO A 202 9.86 -15.49 -5.88
N SER A 203 8.60 -15.93 -6.02
CA SER A 203 7.54 -15.11 -6.60
C SER A 203 7.12 -13.96 -5.66
N PHE A 204 6.77 -12.80 -6.22
CA PHE A 204 6.07 -11.73 -5.52
C PHE A 204 4.71 -12.24 -5.01
N PRO A 205 4.36 -12.03 -3.73
CA PRO A 205 3.17 -12.60 -3.13
C PRO A 205 1.94 -11.72 -3.37
N VAL A 206 1.53 -11.61 -4.65
CA VAL A 206 0.42 -10.78 -5.17
C VAL A 206 -0.85 -10.92 -4.32
N GLY A 207 -1.32 -9.81 -3.76
CA GLY A 207 -2.61 -9.70 -3.11
C GLY A 207 -2.75 -10.55 -1.85
N THR A 208 -1.65 -10.81 -1.14
CA THR A 208 -1.65 -11.70 0.03
C THR A 208 -1.60 -11.00 1.37
N PHE A 209 -1.37 -9.68 1.41
CA PHE A 209 -1.38 -8.91 2.65
C PHE A 209 -2.72 -9.06 3.36
N GLN A 210 -2.69 -9.27 4.67
CA GLN A 210 -3.88 -9.39 5.51
C GLN A 210 -3.73 -8.54 6.76
N ILE A 211 -4.83 -7.93 7.19
CA ILE A 211 -4.99 -7.41 8.54
C ILE A 211 -5.64 -8.53 9.36
N PRO A 212 -4.95 -9.13 10.35
CA PRO A 212 -5.55 -10.17 11.17
C PRO A 212 -6.76 -9.64 11.93
N GLU A 213 -7.90 -10.29 11.81
CA GLU A 213 -9.06 -9.99 12.65
C GLU A 213 -8.70 -10.16 14.13
N PRO A 214 -9.18 -9.29 15.03
CA PRO A 214 -8.98 -9.47 16.46
C PRO A 214 -9.61 -10.81 16.89
N SER A 215 -8.75 -11.78 17.23
CA SER A 215 -9.20 -13.09 17.68
C SER A 215 -10.21 -12.97 18.84
N SER A 216 -11.42 -13.48 18.63
CA SER A 216 -12.57 -13.32 19.54
C SER A 216 -12.45 -14.17 20.83
N THR A 217 -11.27 -14.69 21.15
CA THR A 217 -11.03 -15.64 22.23
C THR A 217 -11.25 -15.09 23.64
N LEU A 218 -11.49 -13.78 23.80
CA LEU A 218 -11.66 -13.15 25.12
C LEU A 218 -13.12 -12.83 25.52
N LEU A 219 -14.09 -12.81 24.60
CA LEU A 219 -15.49 -12.50 24.96
C LEU A 219 -16.26 -13.69 25.55
N GLY A 220 -15.82 -14.93 25.28
CA GLY A 220 -16.47 -16.15 25.80
C GLY A 220 -16.30 -16.36 27.32
N ALA A 221 -15.28 -15.73 27.93
CA ALA A 221 -14.98 -15.92 29.36
C ALA A 221 -15.85 -15.06 30.29
N ILE A 222 -16.41 -13.94 29.79
CA ILE A 222 -17.26 -13.06 30.60
C ILE A 222 -18.72 -13.56 30.59
N GLY A 223 -19.17 -14.20 29.51
CA GLY A 223 -20.54 -14.71 29.35
C GLY A 223 -20.87 -15.93 30.23
N LEU A 224 -19.93 -16.85 30.48
CA LEU A 224 -20.18 -18.03 31.31
C LEU A 224 -19.98 -17.79 32.82
N GLY A 225 -19.21 -16.77 33.21
CA GLY A 225 -19.00 -16.44 34.63
C GLY A 225 -20.26 -15.91 35.32
N PHE A 226 -21.12 -15.17 34.61
CA PHE A 226 -22.33 -14.58 35.18
C PHE A 226 -23.51 -15.55 35.31
N LEU A 227 -23.57 -16.64 34.54
CA LEU A 227 -24.64 -17.65 34.70
C LEU A 227 -24.40 -18.59 35.90
N CYS A 228 -23.18 -18.72 36.41
CA CYS A 228 -22.87 -19.57 37.56
C CYS A 228 -23.13 -18.90 38.92
N PHE A 229 -23.24 -17.56 38.99
CA PHE A 229 -23.46 -16.83 40.26
C PHE A 229 -24.91 -16.48 40.58
N LEU A 230 -25.87 -16.70 39.67
CA LEU A 230 -27.29 -16.37 39.90
C LEU A 230 -28.17 -17.54 40.37
N ARG A 231 -27.60 -18.72 40.62
CA ARG A 231 -28.34 -19.87 41.17
C ARG A 231 -27.74 -20.36 42.48
N ARG A 232 -27.90 -19.60 43.56
CA ARG A 232 -27.98 -20.12 44.95
C ARG A 232 -28.32 -19.01 45.95
N LYS A 233 -29.62 -18.74 46.11
CA LYS A 233 -30.18 -18.35 47.41
C LYS A 233 -31.68 -18.56 47.41
N SER A 234 -32.09 -19.71 47.91
CA SER A 234 -33.37 -19.95 48.58
C SER A 234 -33.26 -21.32 49.24
N TYR A 235 -33.25 -21.38 50.57
CA TYR A 235 -34.16 -22.17 51.41
C TYR A 235 -33.62 -22.29 52.86
N CYS A 236 -34.53 -21.96 53.78
CA CYS A 236 -34.52 -22.04 55.24
C CYS A 236 -33.66 -21.02 56.00
#